data_AF-A0A9J6RKS6-F1
#
_entry.id   AF-A0A9J6RKS6-F1
#
_cell.length_a   1.000
_cell.length_b   1.000
_cell.length_c   1.000
_cell.angle_alpha   90.00
_cell.angle_beta   90.00
_cell.angle_gamma   90.00
#
_symmetry.space_group_name_H-M   'P 1'
#
loop_
_entity.id
_entity.type
_entity.pdbx_description
1 polymer ?
#
loop_
_entity_poly.entity_id
_entity_poly.type
_entity_poly.pdbx_seq_one_letter_code
_entity_poly.pdbx_strand_id
1 'polypeptide(L)'
;MFLEVKKNPQVYVQNKDMDQINLAPVTSNFRINMALIAEVSSYSLKEPKQKRTLTGHDFELPINTRVIHLEMSYTHSTHKTMLDSTHQHTVNERYSYKLVFLPEAEDEFLRIRSIIDGQTVA
;
A
#
# COMPACT_ATOMS: atom_id res chain seq x y z
N MET A 1 10.21 -9.33 -10.11
CA MET A 1 10.13 -10.13 -8.87
C MET A 1 8.82 -9.80 -8.14
N PHE A 2 8.21 -10.72 -7.40
CA PHE A 2 6.98 -10.47 -6.65
C PHE A 2 7.25 -10.48 -5.14
N LEU A 3 6.72 -9.48 -4.43
CA LEU A 3 6.66 -9.43 -2.98
C LEU A 3 5.37 -10.10 -2.52
N GLU A 4 5.47 -11.23 -1.83
CA GLU A 4 4.31 -11.88 -1.21
C GLU A 4 4.03 -11.28 0.17
N VAL A 5 2.80 -10.80 0.36
CA VAL A 5 2.23 -10.39 1.65
C VAL A 5 1.31 -11.50 2.11
N LYS A 6 1.58 -12.08 3.27
CA LYS A 6 0.79 -13.19 3.80
C LYS A 6 -0.45 -12.68 4.51
N LYS A 7 -1.50 -13.50 4.55
CA LYS A 7 -2.67 -13.31 5.40
C LYS A 7 -2.19 -13.10 6.83
N ASN A 8 -2.47 -11.92 7.37
CA ASN A 8 -2.13 -11.58 8.73
C ASN A 8 -3.18 -10.59 9.26
N PRO A 9 -3.93 -10.95 10.33
CA PRO A 9 -4.98 -10.09 10.89
C PRO A 9 -4.44 -8.78 11.48
N GLN A 10 -3.14 -8.70 11.76
CA GLN A 10 -2.46 -7.52 12.30
C GLN A 10 -1.82 -6.64 11.20
N VAL A 11 -2.03 -6.99 9.93
CA VAL A 11 -1.58 -6.23 8.77
C VAL A 11 -2.79 -5.72 8.02
N TYR A 12 -2.72 -4.44 7.65
CA TYR A 12 -3.74 -3.77 6.86
C TYR A 12 -3.14 -3.21 5.58
N VAL A 13 -3.98 -2.98 4.60
CA VAL A 13 -3.63 -2.33 3.34
C VAL A 13 -4.56 -1.14 3.09
N GLN A 14 -3.99 -0.07 2.55
CA GLN A 14 -4.70 1.05 1.97
C GLN A 14 -4.17 1.28 0.55
N ASN A 15 -5.05 1.40 -0.44
CA ASN A 15 -4.67 1.84 -1.77
C ASN A 15 -5.00 3.33 -1.95
N LYS A 16 -4.60 3.90 -3.10
CA LYS A 16 -4.85 5.31 -3.44
C LYS A 16 -6.33 5.70 -3.49
N ASP A 17 -7.20 4.80 -3.96
CA ASP A 17 -8.60 5.10 -4.23
C ASP A 17 -9.49 4.92 -2.99
N MET A 18 -8.93 4.43 -1.89
CA MET A 18 -9.58 4.36 -0.59
C MET A 18 -9.50 5.72 0.13
N ASP A 19 -10.57 6.09 0.84
CA ASP A 19 -10.50 7.21 1.77
C ASP A 19 -9.35 7.01 2.75
N GLN A 20 -8.68 8.11 3.10
CA GLN A 20 -7.49 8.07 3.96
C GLN A 20 -7.77 7.46 5.34
N ILE A 21 -9.02 7.51 5.81
CA ILE A 21 -9.44 6.91 7.07
C ILE A 21 -9.63 5.39 6.97
N ASN A 22 -9.86 4.87 5.77
CA ASN A 22 -10.19 3.46 5.57
C ASN A 22 -8.93 2.58 5.47
N LEU A 23 -9.01 1.42 6.10
CA LEU A 23 -8.01 0.35 6.05
C LEU A 23 -8.70 -0.98 5.82
N ALA A 24 -8.10 -1.79 4.94
CA ALA A 24 -8.57 -3.13 4.65
C ALA A 24 -7.68 -4.14 5.38
N PRO A 25 -8.22 -5.04 6.21
CA PRO A 25 -7.43 -6.10 6.81
C PRO A 25 -6.91 -7.06 5.74
N VAL A 26 -5.69 -7.57 5.90
CA VAL A 26 -5.10 -8.55 4.98
C VAL A 26 -5.67 -9.94 5.26
N THR A 27 -6.82 -10.24 4.66
CA THR A 27 -7.58 -11.48 4.88
C THR A 27 -7.15 -12.64 3.98
N SER A 28 -6.34 -12.37 2.95
CA SER A 28 -5.77 -13.34 2.02
C SER A 28 -4.33 -13.00 1.67
N ASN A 29 -3.60 -13.99 1.16
CA ASN A 29 -2.26 -13.74 0.61
C ASN A 29 -2.40 -12.98 -0.71
N PHE A 30 -1.56 -11.98 -0.91
CA PHE A 30 -1.47 -11.29 -2.20
C PHE A 30 -0.02 -10.98 -2.55
N ARG A 31 0.20 -10.61 -3.81
CA ARG A 31 1.52 -10.35 -4.35
C ARG A 31 1.58 -8.98 -4.99
N ILE A 32 2.64 -8.24 -4.71
CA ILE A 32 2.94 -6.95 -5.34
C ILE A 32 4.08 -7.17 -6.31
N ASN A 33 3.93 -6.71 -7.56
CA ASN A 33 5.02 -6.77 -8.52
C ASN A 33 6.06 -5.69 -8.18
N MET A 34 7.23 -6.11 -7.72
CA MET A 34 8.29 -5.20 -7.28
C MET A 34 8.94 -4.45 -8.44
N ALA A 35 8.86 -4.96 -9.66
CA ALA A 35 9.38 -4.27 -10.84
C ALA A 35 8.57 -3.00 -11.19
N LEU A 36 7.38 -2.85 -10.60
CA LEU A 36 6.51 -1.69 -10.77
C LEU A 36 6.56 -0.75 -9.57
N ILE A 37 7.45 -0.96 -8.60
CA ILE A 37 7.61 -0.04 -7.48
C ILE A 37 8.60 1.03 -7.91
N ALA A 38 8.17 2.29 -7.96
CA ALA A 38 9.02 3.43 -8.27
C ALA A 38 9.73 3.95 -7.02
N GLU A 39 9.00 4.09 -5.91
CA GLU A 39 9.52 4.62 -4.66
C GLU A 39 9.01 3.81 -3.47
N VAL A 40 9.84 3.73 -2.44
CA VAL A 40 9.49 3.12 -1.15
C VAL A 40 9.83 4.08 -0.04
N SER A 41 8.87 4.33 0.84
CA SER A 41 9.09 5.02 2.11
C SER A 41 8.57 4.19 3.27
N SER A 42 9.24 4.27 4.41
CA SER A 42 8.81 3.57 5.64
C SER A 42 8.91 4.47 6.85
N TYR A 43 7.90 4.41 7.72
CA TYR A 43 7.85 5.23 8.92
C TYR A 43 7.09 4.51 10.05
N SER A 44 7.22 5.02 11.27
CA SER A 44 6.40 4.62 12.42
C SER A 44 5.43 5.73 12.81
N LEU A 45 4.27 5.35 13.35
CA LEU A 45 3.36 6.30 13.96
C LEU A 45 3.91 6.75 15.32
N LYS A 46 3.97 8.07 15.52
CA LYS A 46 4.38 8.70 16.79
C LYS A 46 3.21 9.00 17.74
N GLU A 47 2.00 8.95 17.20
CA GLU A 47 0.74 9.25 17.87
C GLU A 47 -0.31 8.22 17.43
N PRO A 48 -1.30 7.90 18.27
CA PRO A 48 -2.40 7.03 17.88
C PRO A 48 -3.22 7.68 16.75
N LYS A 49 -3.75 6.87 15.84
CA LYS A 49 -4.58 7.35 14.73
C LYS A 49 -5.88 6.59 14.63
N GLN A 50 -6.99 7.33 14.60
CA GLN A 50 -8.31 6.76 14.34
C GLN A 50 -8.45 6.36 12.87
N LYS A 51 -8.93 5.14 12.64
CA LYS A 51 -9.12 4.53 11.32
C LYS A 51 -10.43 3.75 11.31
N ARG A 52 -10.84 3.38 10.11
CA ARG A 52 -12.08 2.66 9.85
C ARG A 52 -11.81 1.44 8.99
N THR A 53 -12.42 0.32 9.32
CA THR A 53 -12.41 -0.88 8.48
C THR A 53 -13.35 -0.70 7.29
N LEU A 54 -13.19 -1.50 6.24
CA LEU A 54 -14.11 -1.46 5.08
C LEU A 54 -15.58 -1.74 5.44
N THR A 55 -15.84 -2.41 6.57
CA THR A 55 -17.20 -2.67 7.06
C THR A 55 -17.76 -1.55 7.92
N GLY A 56 -17.02 -0.45 8.10
CA GLY A 56 -17.46 0.72 8.85
C GLY A 56 -17.13 0.72 10.34
N HIS A 57 -16.42 -0.27 10.86
CA HIS A 57 -15.99 -0.28 12.26
C HIS A 57 -14.78 0.62 12.46
N ASP A 58 -14.89 1.56 13.39
CA ASP A 58 -13.79 2.43 13.82
C ASP A 58 -12.85 1.68 14.77
N PHE A 59 -11.55 1.92 14.63
CA PHE A 59 -10.51 1.35 15.47
C PHE A 59 -9.31 2.29 15.54
N GLU A 60 -8.53 2.15 16.59
CA GLU A 60 -7.31 2.94 16.80
C GLU A 60 -6.08 2.17 16.34
N LEU A 61 -5.25 2.83 15.53
CA LEU A 61 -3.88 2.38 15.30
C LEU A 61 -3.01 2.85 16.46
N PRO A 62 -2.35 1.93 17.19
CA PRO A 62 -1.48 2.29 18.30
C PRO A 62 -0.18 2.95 17.82
N ILE A 63 0.52 3.60 18.74
CA ILE A 63 1.88 4.11 18.55
C ILE A 63 2.80 2.94 18.15
N ASN A 64 3.87 3.22 17.40
CA ASN A 64 4.82 2.24 16.87
C ASN A 64 4.27 1.32 15.77
N THR A 65 3.01 1.50 15.35
CA THR A 65 2.51 0.95 14.08
C THR A 65 3.47 1.36 12.96
N ARG A 66 3.99 0.38 12.22
CA ARG A 66 4.91 0.60 11.11
C ARG A 66 4.13 0.69 9.81
N VAL A 67 4.57 1.54 8.90
CA VAL A 67 3.97 1.68 7.58
C VAL A 67 5.05 1.58 6.53
N ILE A 68 4.78 0.79 5.49
CA ILE A 68 5.54 0.77 4.25
C ILE A 68 4.62 1.35 3.18
N HIS A 69 5.01 2.48 2.60
CA HIS A 69 4.32 3.12 1.50
C HIS A 69 5.08 2.84 0.20
N LEU A 70 4.40 2.18 -0.71
CA LEU A 70 4.88 1.79 -2.03
C LEU A 70 4.21 2.68 -3.06
N GLU A 71 4.99 3.53 -3.71
CA GLU A 71 4.54 4.30 -4.85
C GLU A 71 4.88 3.53 -6.13
N MET A 72 3.86 3.20 -6.90
CA MET A 72 4.01 2.39 -8.10
C MET A 72 4.40 3.28 -9.29
N SER A 73 5.23 2.74 -10.18
CA SER A 73 5.59 3.34 -11.46
C SER A 73 4.34 3.56 -12.30
N TYR A 74 4.39 4.57 -13.18
CA TYR A 74 3.32 4.83 -14.13
C TYR A 74 3.06 3.60 -15.00
N THR A 75 1.91 2.98 -14.80
CA THR A 75 1.30 2.19 -15.85
C THR A 75 0.69 3.18 -16.83
N HIS A 76 1.06 3.13 -18.11
CA HIS A 76 0.32 3.82 -19.16
C HIS A 76 -1.05 3.13 -19.29
N SER A 77 -1.97 3.36 -18.35
CA SER A 77 -3.35 2.98 -18.48
C SER A 77 -4.01 4.02 -19.38
N THR A 78 -4.16 3.68 -20.66
CA THR A 78 -4.90 4.49 -21.62
C THR A 78 -6.38 4.43 -21.27
N HIS A 79 -6.83 5.26 -20.34
CA HIS A 79 -8.27 5.48 -20.16
C HIS A 79 -8.77 6.25 -21.38
N LYS A 80 -9.46 5.56 -22.29
CA LYS A 80 -10.26 6.20 -23.32
C LYS A 80 -11.50 6.80 -22.66
N THR A 81 -11.33 7.93 -21.97
CA THR A 81 -12.47 8.75 -21.60
C THR A 81 -13.04 9.30 -22.91
N MET A 82 -14.21 8.81 -23.34
CA MET A 82 -14.87 9.36 -24.53
C MET A 82 -15.25 10.81 -24.26
N LEU A 83 -14.48 11.73 -24.83
CA LEU A 83 -14.88 13.13 -24.99
C LEU A 83 -14.52 13.53 -26.42
N ASP A 84 -15.48 13.32 -27.32
CA ASP A 84 -15.45 13.62 -28.74
C ASP A 84 -14.30 13.03 -29.57
N SER A 85 -14.59 12.76 -30.84
CA SER A 85 -13.73 12.07 -31.81
C SER A 85 -12.40 12.76 -32.16
N THR A 86 -12.00 13.80 -31.42
CA THR A 86 -10.91 14.72 -31.80
C THR A 86 -9.83 14.92 -30.73
N HIS A 87 -10.06 14.55 -29.45
CA HIS A 87 -9.09 14.80 -28.37
C HIS A 87 -8.89 13.56 -27.47
N GLN A 88 -7.93 12.70 -27.83
CA GLN A 88 -7.50 11.61 -26.95
C GLN A 88 -6.55 12.17 -25.88
N HIS A 89 -7.02 12.26 -24.63
CA HIS A 89 -6.16 12.54 -23.48
C HIS A 89 -5.67 11.22 -22.87
N THR A 90 -4.35 11.07 -22.74
CA THR A 90 -3.76 9.98 -21.93
C THR A 90 -3.53 10.52 -20.52
N VAL A 91 -4.20 9.94 -19.53
CA VAL A 91 -4.00 10.29 -18.12
C VAL A 91 -2.99 9.32 -17.52
N ASN A 92 -1.88 9.84 -17.01
CA ASN A 92 -0.88 9.07 -16.29
C ASN A 92 -1.27 9.00 -14.81
N GLU A 93 -1.84 7.89 -14.37
CA GLU A 93 -2.19 7.69 -12.96
C GLU A 93 -1.09 6.92 -12.22
N ARG A 94 -0.64 7.45 -11.09
CA ARG A 94 0.18 6.71 -10.12
C ARG A 94 -0.72 5.94 -9.18
N TYR A 95 -0.49 4.64 -9.05
CA TYR A 95 -1.07 3.82 -7.99
C TYR A 95 -0.15 3.83 -6.77
N SER A 96 -0.71 3.71 -5.58
CA SER A 96 0.07 3.51 -4.36
C SER A 96 -0.61 2.54 -3.42
N TYR A 97 0.22 1.84 -2.64
CA TYR A 97 -0.21 0.93 -1.60
C TYR A 97 0.51 1.26 -0.30
N LYS A 98 -0.22 1.33 0.80
CA LYS A 98 0.33 1.40 2.15
C LYS A 98 0.06 0.08 2.83
N LEU A 99 1.12 -0.60 3.24
CA LEU A 99 1.07 -1.73 4.15
C LEU A 99 1.24 -1.20 5.57
N VAL A 100 0.27 -1.44 6.43
CA VAL A 100 0.23 -0.95 7.81
C VAL A 100 0.34 -2.16 8.73
N PHE A 101 1.38 -2.18 9.54
CA PHE A 101 1.71 -3.28 10.44
C PHE A 101 1.49 -2.81 11.87
N LEU A 102 0.55 -3.43 12.58
CA LEU A 102 0.43 -3.21 14.02
C LEU A 102 1.72 -3.65 14.74
N PRO A 103 2.00 -3.16 15.95
CA PRO A 103 3.21 -3.49 16.71
C PRO A 103 3.46 -4.99 16.83
N GLU A 104 2.41 -5.80 16.92
CA GLU A 104 2.48 -7.25 17.03
C GLU A 104 2.93 -7.95 15.74
N ALA A 105 2.85 -7.27 14.59
CA ALA A 105 3.27 -7.79 13.28
C ALA A 105 4.70 -7.37 12.89
N GLU A 106 5.56 -7.08 13.87
CA GLU A 106 6.94 -6.62 13.64
C GLU A 106 7.77 -7.60 12.79
N ASP A 107 7.63 -8.90 13.02
CA ASP A 107 8.34 -9.93 12.24
C ASP A 107 8.00 -9.87 10.74
N GLU A 108 6.71 -9.66 10.41
CA GLU A 108 6.26 -9.55 9.02
C GLU A 108 6.73 -8.24 8.39
N PHE A 109 6.75 -7.15 9.16
CA PHE A 109 7.34 -5.88 8.72
C PHE A 109 8.84 -6.05 8.41
N LEU A 110 9.62 -6.65 9.31
CA LEU A 110 11.06 -6.87 9.13
C LEU A 110 11.34 -7.78 7.94
N ARG A 111 10.53 -8.84 7.75
CA ARG A 111 10.63 -9.74 6.59
C ARG A 111 10.44 -8.97 5.28
N ILE A 112 9.35 -8.21 5.16
CA ILE A 112 9.05 -7.44 3.94
C ILE A 112 10.12 -6.37 3.71
N ARG A 113 10.52 -5.67 4.77
CA ARG A 113 11.55 -4.64 4.70
C ARG A 113 12.88 -5.21 4.21
N SER A 114 13.32 -6.35 4.75
CA SER A 114 14.54 -7.04 4.33
C SER A 114 14.50 -7.45 2.85
N ILE A 115 13.35 -7.94 2.35
CA ILE A 115 13.18 -8.27 0.93
C ILE A 115 13.31 -7.02 0.06
N ILE A 116 12.70 -5.90 0.46
CA ILE A 116 12.78 -4.64 -0.29
C ILE A 116 14.22 -4.11 -0.28
N ASP A 117 14.85 -4.05 0.88
CA ASP A 117 16.22 -3.54 1.03
C ASP A 117 17.23 -4.38 0.22
N GLY A 118 17.04 -5.70 0.16
CA GLY A 118 17.84 -6.60 -0.66
C GLY A 118 17.72 -6.38 -2.17
N GLN A 119 16.69 -5.65 -2.64
CA GLN A 119 16.57 -5.25 -4.05
C GLN A 119 17.20 -3.89 -4.35
N THR A 120 17.55 -3.13 -3.31
CA THR A 120 18.09 -1.76 -3.45
C THR A 120 19.62 -1.69 -3.35
N VAL A 121 20.32 -2.79 -3.59
CA VAL A 121 21.79 -2.82 -3.56
C VAL A 121 22.33 -2.21 -4.86
N ALA A 122 23.08 -1.11 -4.70
CA ALA A 122 23.90 -0.46 -5.72
C ALA A 122 25.12 -1.31 -6.11
#